data_AF-K3WY43-F1
#
_entry.id   AF-K3WY43-F1
#
_cell.length_a   1.000
_cell.length_b   1.000
_cell.length_c   1.000
_cell.angle_alpha   90.00
_cell.angle_beta   90.00
_cell.angle_gamma   90.00
#
_symmetry.space_group_name_H-M   'P 1'
#
loop_
_entity.id
_entity.type
_entity.pdbx_description
1 polymer ?
#
loop_
_entity_poly.entity_id
_entity_poly.type
_entity_poly.pdbx_seq_one_letter_code
_entity_poly.pdbx_strand_id
1 'polypeptide(L)'
;MVTLSNYDMEVVSHSLCMPITLLINFSLLQYLLTMYYKRWHEIRGALLMVCSLGGLVTLTPFSYPNNEMAGHLNDISEMCSTLTSLIQITIMDRDVNKKVKIPTLRYFSIALELLILFGIFVVVQNVFEVAFLQPNLSSIDGLDNIMEDLSLRFISGFRFLILTMSRGLSYVFRRKKAEMLMYLLFVTHEYPFVLLEEHSSVSWEGTQALWNRLTIAMCIGLTIKDKFRKLSSNMSKVSKMNTNASRGPDEVSVATSEAAIKAASRHTKI
;
A
#
# COMPACT_ATOMS: atom_id res chain seq x y z
N MET A 1 1.48 -10.68 -38.65
CA MET A 1 1.14 -9.56 -37.75
C MET A 1 -0.31 -9.72 -37.36
N VAL A 2 -0.59 -9.94 -36.08
CA VAL A 2 -1.96 -9.91 -35.57
C VAL A 2 -2.35 -8.44 -35.53
N THR A 3 -3.28 -8.02 -36.39
CA THR A 3 -3.86 -6.67 -36.34
C THR A 3 -4.81 -6.63 -35.16
N LEU A 4 -4.31 -6.17 -34.01
CA LEU A 4 -5.12 -5.94 -32.82
C LEU A 4 -6.11 -4.81 -33.15
N SER A 5 -7.42 -5.07 -33.03
CA SER A 5 -8.45 -4.06 -33.24
C SER A 5 -8.85 -3.39 -31.93
N ASN A 6 -9.30 -2.14 -31.96
CA ASN A 6 -9.87 -1.45 -30.80
C ASN A 6 -11.02 -2.26 -30.17
N TYR A 7 -11.79 -2.96 -31.00
CA TYR A 7 -12.85 -3.85 -30.55
C TYR A 7 -12.33 -5.01 -29.68
N ASP A 8 -11.21 -5.62 -30.06
CA ASP A 8 -10.63 -6.73 -29.30
C ASP A 8 -10.13 -6.25 -27.93
N MET A 9 -9.58 -5.04 -27.88
CA MET A 9 -9.10 -4.44 -26.64
C MET A 9 -10.24 -3.99 -25.71
N GLU A 10 -11.33 -3.49 -26.26
CA GLU A 10 -12.54 -3.16 -25.50
C GLU A 10 -13.18 -4.44 -24.90
N VAL A 11 -13.22 -5.53 -25.68
CA VAL A 11 -13.68 -6.84 -25.22
C VAL A 11 -12.78 -7.38 -24.10
N VAL A 12 -11.46 -7.28 -24.23
CA VAL A 12 -10.51 -7.68 -23.19
C VAL A 12 -10.68 -6.83 -21.93
N SER A 13 -10.82 -5.51 -22.09
CA SER A 13 -11.03 -4.57 -20.99
C SER A 13 -12.29 -4.93 -20.19
N HIS A 14 -13.41 -5.11 -20.87
CA HIS A 14 -14.70 -5.39 -20.23
C HIS A 14 -14.77 -6.82 -19.67
N SER A 15 -14.23 -7.81 -20.38
CA SER A 15 -14.36 -9.22 -20.02
C SER A 15 -13.34 -9.68 -18.98
N LEU A 16 -12.14 -9.08 -18.95
CA LEU A 16 -11.03 -9.48 -18.09
C LEU A 16 -10.57 -8.37 -17.15
N CYS A 17 -10.27 -7.17 -17.65
CA CYS A 17 -9.68 -6.12 -16.82
C CYS A 17 -10.65 -5.63 -15.74
N MET A 18 -11.88 -5.35 -16.11
CA MET A 18 -12.95 -4.91 -15.21
C MET A 18 -13.21 -5.87 -14.03
N PRO A 19 -13.49 -7.18 -14.23
CA PRO A 19 -13.73 -8.09 -13.11
C PRO A 19 -12.48 -8.30 -12.23
N ILE A 20 -11.27 -8.34 -12.81
CA ILE A 20 -10.04 -8.45 -12.04
C ILE A 20 -9.85 -7.19 -11.18
N THR A 21 -10.10 -6.00 -11.73
CA THR A 21 -10.07 -4.74 -11.00
C THR A 21 -11.01 -4.74 -9.80
N LEU A 22 -12.26 -5.20 -9.95
CA LEU A 22 -13.17 -5.30 -8.82
C LEU A 22 -12.67 -6.29 -7.77
N LEU A 23 -12.09 -7.41 -8.18
CA LEU A 23 -11.50 -8.36 -7.25
C LEU A 23 -10.33 -7.75 -6.46
N ILE A 24 -9.49 -6.94 -7.12
CA ILE A 24 -8.43 -6.18 -6.46
C ILE A 24 -9.02 -5.18 -5.46
N ASN A 25 -9.98 -4.35 -5.87
CA ASN A 25 -10.62 -3.37 -4.98
C ASN A 25 -11.33 -4.02 -3.79
N PHE A 26 -11.99 -5.15 -4.02
CA PHE A 26 -12.61 -5.95 -2.97
C PHE A 26 -11.56 -6.50 -1.98
N SER A 27 -10.45 -7.03 -2.49
CA SER A 27 -9.35 -7.53 -1.64
C SER A 27 -8.70 -6.40 -0.81
N LEU A 28 -8.57 -5.21 -1.40
CA LEU A 28 -8.07 -4.00 -0.73
C LEU A 28 -9.05 -3.57 0.37
N LEU A 29 -10.34 -3.53 0.09
CA LEU A 29 -11.37 -3.23 1.09
C LEU A 29 -11.34 -4.23 2.25
N GLN A 30 -11.28 -5.53 1.97
CA GLN A 30 -11.19 -6.57 3.00
C GLN A 30 -9.94 -6.40 3.88
N TYR A 31 -8.81 -6.08 3.24
CA TYR A 31 -7.57 -5.80 3.95
C TYR A 31 -7.69 -4.58 4.87
N LEU A 32 -8.24 -3.47 4.35
CA LEU A 32 -8.40 -2.23 5.08
C LEU A 32 -9.36 -2.40 6.25
N LEU A 33 -10.48 -3.10 6.02
CA LEU A 33 -11.41 -3.47 7.06
C LEU A 33 -10.65 -4.24 8.14
N THR A 34 -9.91 -5.30 7.80
CA THR A 34 -9.21 -6.12 8.81
C THR A 34 -8.16 -5.34 9.60
N MET A 35 -7.35 -4.50 8.95
CA MET A 35 -6.24 -3.79 9.61
C MET A 35 -6.66 -2.51 10.32
N TYR A 36 -7.67 -1.80 9.80
CA TYR A 36 -8.07 -0.49 10.27
C TYR A 36 -9.46 -0.48 10.93
N TYR A 37 -10.12 -1.65 11.09
CA TYR A 37 -11.41 -1.75 11.78
C TYR A 37 -11.40 -1.00 13.11
N LYS A 38 -10.39 -1.23 13.95
CA LYS A 38 -10.32 -0.59 15.29
C LYS A 38 -10.16 0.93 15.24
N ARG A 39 -9.69 1.49 14.12
CA ARG A 39 -9.48 2.92 13.91
C ARG A 39 -10.60 3.59 13.09
N TRP A 40 -11.71 2.90 12.83
CA TRP A 40 -12.83 3.44 12.06
C TRP A 40 -13.47 4.69 12.68
N HIS A 41 -13.39 4.85 14.01
CA HIS A 41 -13.85 6.04 14.72
C HIS A 41 -12.98 7.29 14.50
N GLU A 42 -11.74 7.13 14.02
CA GLU A 42 -10.91 8.26 13.64
C GLU A 42 -11.38 8.77 12.26
N ILE A 43 -11.51 10.08 12.08
CA ILE A 43 -11.97 10.71 10.83
C ILE A 43 -11.25 10.14 9.60
N ARG A 44 -9.95 9.87 9.71
CA ARG A 44 -9.11 9.33 8.63
C ARG A 44 -9.33 7.85 8.37
N GLY A 45 -9.59 7.09 9.42
CA GLY A 45 -9.98 5.69 9.29
C GLY A 45 -11.34 5.58 8.61
N ALA A 46 -12.30 6.43 9.01
CA ALA A 46 -13.60 6.54 8.33
C ALA A 46 -13.44 6.95 6.86
N LEU A 47 -12.68 8.02 6.57
CA LEU A 47 -12.45 8.50 5.20
C LEU A 47 -11.82 7.40 4.32
N LEU A 48 -10.84 6.68 4.84
CA LEU A 48 -10.21 5.55 4.15
C LEU A 48 -11.20 4.43 3.83
N MET A 49 -12.10 4.10 4.75
CA MET A 49 -13.16 3.12 4.52
C MET A 49 -14.17 3.62 3.48
N VAL A 50 -14.56 4.89 3.54
CA VAL A 50 -15.48 5.50 2.57
C VAL A 50 -14.88 5.54 1.18
N CYS A 51 -13.62 5.94 1.00
CA CYS A 51 -12.96 5.94 -0.30
C CYS A 51 -12.84 4.51 -0.87
N SER A 52 -12.46 3.54 -0.04
CA SER A 52 -12.35 2.15 -0.48
C SER A 52 -13.70 1.52 -0.83
N LEU A 53 -14.77 1.87 -0.11
CA LEU A 53 -16.14 1.47 -0.45
C LEU A 53 -16.62 2.16 -1.73
N GLY A 54 -16.33 3.46 -1.88
CA GLY A 54 -16.65 4.24 -3.07
C GLY A 54 -16.07 3.61 -4.32
N GLY A 55 -14.78 3.26 -4.32
CA GLY A 55 -14.13 2.60 -5.45
C GLY A 55 -14.68 1.20 -5.77
N LEU A 56 -15.30 0.51 -4.80
CA LEU A 56 -15.98 -0.77 -5.05
C LEU A 56 -17.39 -0.56 -5.60
N VAL A 57 -18.15 0.38 -5.02
CA VAL A 57 -19.53 0.68 -5.41
C VAL A 57 -19.58 1.22 -6.83
N THR A 58 -18.63 2.08 -7.22
CA THR A 58 -18.56 2.63 -8.58
C THR A 58 -18.26 1.56 -9.63
N LEU A 59 -17.57 0.47 -9.27
CA LEU A 59 -17.34 -0.68 -10.15
C LEU A 59 -18.41 -1.78 -10.09
N THR A 60 -19.26 -1.78 -9.08
CA THR A 60 -20.29 -2.82 -8.91
C THR A 60 -21.26 -2.91 -10.10
N PRO A 61 -21.65 -1.81 -10.78
CA PRO A 61 -22.56 -1.92 -11.91
C PRO A 61 -21.83 -2.27 -13.22
N PHE A 62 -21.22 -3.45 -13.26
CA PHE A 62 -20.74 -4.15 -14.47
C PHE A 62 -21.85 -4.49 -15.50
N SER A 63 -23.00 -3.82 -15.41
CA SER A 63 -24.20 -4.10 -16.18
C SER A 63 -24.82 -2.82 -16.76
N TYR A 64 -24.12 -1.68 -16.72
CA TYR A 64 -24.59 -0.51 -17.47
C TYR A 64 -24.41 -0.74 -18.97
N PRO A 65 -25.46 -0.56 -19.79
CA PRO A 65 -25.39 -0.78 -21.23
C PRO A 65 -24.62 0.32 -21.99
N ASN A 66 -24.10 1.35 -21.30
CA ASN A 66 -23.39 2.46 -21.91
C ASN A 66 -21.90 2.43 -21.53
N ASN A 67 -21.04 2.18 -22.52
CA ASN A 67 -19.59 2.03 -22.32
C ASN A 67 -18.91 3.31 -21.84
N GLU A 68 -19.39 4.50 -22.24
CA GLU A 68 -18.86 5.79 -21.76
C GLU A 68 -19.08 5.97 -20.26
N MET A 69 -20.27 5.63 -19.76
CA MET A 69 -20.57 5.73 -18.33
C MET A 69 -19.76 4.74 -17.50
N ALA A 70 -19.50 3.55 -18.05
CA ALA A 70 -18.62 2.57 -17.42
C ALA A 70 -17.16 3.05 -17.34
N GLY A 71 -16.69 3.80 -18.35
CA GLY A 71 -15.39 4.48 -18.34
C GLY A 71 -15.28 5.48 -17.18
N HIS A 72 -16.16 6.48 -17.12
CA HIS A 72 -16.12 7.48 -16.05
C HIS A 72 -16.22 6.90 -14.64
N LEU A 73 -17.02 5.83 -14.45
CA LEU A 73 -17.12 5.13 -13.17
C LEU A 73 -15.83 4.36 -12.82
N ASN A 74 -15.14 3.83 -13.82
CA ASN A 74 -13.81 3.23 -13.65
C ASN A 74 -12.79 4.29 -13.21
N ASP A 75 -12.81 5.49 -13.79
CA ASP A 75 -11.86 6.56 -13.46
C ASP A 75 -12.09 7.08 -12.04
N ILE A 76 -13.35 7.28 -11.64
CA ILE A 76 -13.71 7.60 -10.25
C ILE A 76 -13.16 6.54 -9.28
N SER A 77 -13.22 5.27 -9.66
CA SER A 77 -12.70 4.19 -8.82
C SER A 77 -11.17 4.16 -8.74
N GLU A 78 -10.50 4.46 -9.84
CA GLU A 78 -9.05 4.62 -9.90
C GLU A 78 -8.61 5.73 -8.94
N MET A 79 -9.24 6.88 -9.03
CA MET A 79 -9.02 8.01 -8.13
C MET A 79 -9.29 7.66 -6.67
N CYS A 80 -10.37 6.93 -6.39
CA CYS A 80 -10.67 6.43 -5.03
C CYS A 80 -9.59 5.46 -4.51
N SER A 81 -9.01 4.62 -5.37
CA SER A 81 -7.95 3.65 -5.03
C SER A 81 -6.62 4.36 -4.74
N THR A 82 -6.27 5.37 -5.54
CA THR A 82 -5.12 6.23 -5.34
C THR A 82 -5.25 7.04 -4.05
N LEU A 83 -6.41 7.66 -3.81
CA LEU A 83 -6.71 8.41 -2.59
C LEU A 83 -6.64 7.50 -1.34
N THR A 84 -7.13 6.28 -1.44
CA THR A 84 -7.03 5.28 -0.37
C THR A 84 -5.58 4.96 -0.01
N SER A 85 -4.73 4.78 -1.01
CA SER A 85 -3.29 4.55 -0.82
C SER A 85 -2.59 5.75 -0.18
N LEU A 86 -2.97 6.96 -0.60
CA LEU A 86 -2.47 8.21 -0.03
C LEU A 86 -2.85 8.34 1.45
N ILE A 87 -4.12 8.10 1.81
CA ILE A 87 -4.58 8.14 3.21
C ILE A 87 -3.87 7.09 4.07
N GLN A 88 -3.63 5.88 3.56
CA GLN A 88 -2.87 4.85 4.27
C GLN A 88 -1.46 5.33 4.65
N ILE A 89 -0.77 5.98 3.70
CA ILE A 89 0.58 6.51 3.91
C ILE A 89 0.56 7.63 4.94
N THR A 90 -0.44 8.52 4.91
CA THR A 90 -0.61 9.59 5.90
C THR A 90 -0.86 9.07 7.31
N ILE A 91 -1.65 8.00 7.45
CA ILE A 91 -1.84 7.34 8.76
C ILE A 91 -0.52 6.73 9.24
N MET A 92 0.21 6.05 8.35
CA MET A 92 1.52 5.47 8.68
C MET A 92 2.53 6.55 9.06
N ASP A 93 2.55 7.67 8.35
CA ASP A 93 3.45 8.79 8.60
C ASP A 93 3.23 9.39 9.98
N ARG A 94 1.98 9.68 10.36
CA ARG A 94 1.70 10.21 11.71
C ARG A 94 2.13 9.26 12.82
N ASP A 95 1.97 7.95 12.62
CA ASP A 95 2.43 6.95 13.58
C ASP A 95 3.96 6.93 13.73
N VAL A 96 4.70 7.26 12.66
CA VAL A 96 6.16 7.45 12.69
C VAL A 96 6.52 8.80 13.31
N ASN A 97 5.82 9.88 12.95
CA ASN A 97 6.08 11.22 13.44
C ASN A 97 5.91 11.34 14.96
N LYS A 98 4.89 10.66 15.52
CA LYS A 98 4.72 10.55 16.98
C LYS A 98 5.93 9.95 17.69
N LYS A 99 6.70 9.08 17.01
CA LYS A 99 7.87 8.38 17.59
C LYS A 99 9.18 9.11 17.37
N VAL A 100 9.36 9.75 16.22
CA VAL A 100 10.67 10.26 15.78
C VAL A 100 10.78 11.79 15.90
N LYS A 101 9.65 12.53 15.97
CA LYS A 101 9.58 13.99 16.17
C LYS A 101 10.56 14.82 15.29
N ILE A 102 10.72 14.47 14.02
CA ILE A 102 11.57 15.21 13.07
C ILE A 102 10.77 16.36 12.43
N PRO A 103 11.28 17.60 12.40
CA PRO A 103 10.56 18.75 11.84
C PRO A 103 10.25 18.62 10.36
N THR A 104 11.14 18.02 9.56
CA THR A 104 10.92 17.79 8.12
C THR A 104 9.68 16.92 7.87
N LEU A 105 9.42 15.96 8.77
CA LEU A 105 8.27 15.06 8.67
C LEU A 105 6.94 15.82 8.81
N ARG A 106 6.93 16.93 9.57
CA ARG A 106 5.76 17.79 9.72
C ARG A 106 5.39 18.49 8.41
N TYR A 107 6.36 18.99 7.65
CA TYR A 107 6.10 19.60 6.34
C TYR A 107 5.51 18.59 5.36
N PHE A 108 6.04 17.36 5.36
CA PHE A 108 5.50 16.29 4.55
C PHE A 108 4.10 15.88 4.97
N SER A 109 3.81 15.78 6.27
CA SER A 109 2.44 15.53 6.72
C SER A 109 1.48 16.60 6.20
N ILE A 110 1.86 17.89 6.21
CA ILE A 110 1.02 18.98 5.68
C ILE A 110 0.79 18.81 4.17
N ALA A 111 1.84 18.52 3.41
CA ALA A 111 1.73 18.27 1.97
C ALA A 111 0.84 17.05 1.67
N LEU A 112 0.91 15.99 2.46
CA LEU A 112 -0.01 14.84 2.37
C LEU A 112 -1.46 15.25 2.62
N GLU A 113 -1.74 16.08 3.64
CA GLU A 113 -3.11 16.56 3.89
C GLU A 113 -3.63 17.40 2.72
N LEU A 114 -2.81 18.30 2.17
CA LEU A 114 -3.21 19.13 1.02
C LEU A 114 -3.51 18.27 -0.20
N LEU A 115 -2.70 17.23 -0.44
CA LEU A 115 -2.90 16.31 -1.55
C LEU A 115 -4.15 15.45 -1.35
N ILE A 116 -4.46 15.03 -0.12
CA ILE A 116 -5.73 14.36 0.20
C ILE A 116 -6.92 15.29 -0.05
N LEU A 117 -6.85 16.56 0.38
CA LEU A 117 -7.91 17.53 0.13
C LEU A 117 -8.13 17.76 -1.36
N PHE A 118 -7.04 17.86 -2.12
CA PHE A 118 -7.10 17.98 -3.58
C PHE A 118 -7.73 16.73 -4.21
N GLY A 119 -7.38 15.53 -3.77
CA GLY A 119 -8.00 14.29 -4.25
C GLY A 119 -9.49 14.15 -3.91
N ILE A 120 -9.90 14.57 -2.71
CA ILE A 120 -11.32 14.61 -2.35
C ILE A 120 -12.08 15.58 -3.26
N PHE A 121 -11.50 16.75 -3.53
CA PHE A 121 -12.09 17.73 -4.44
C PHE A 121 -12.30 17.14 -5.83
N VAL A 122 -11.28 16.47 -6.37
CA VAL A 122 -11.36 15.80 -7.68
C VAL A 122 -12.43 14.70 -7.70
N VAL A 123 -12.47 13.81 -6.70
CA VAL A 123 -13.50 12.76 -6.63
C VAL A 123 -14.91 13.34 -6.52
N VAL A 124 -15.11 14.39 -5.71
CA VAL A 124 -16.42 15.06 -5.58
C VAL A 124 -16.84 15.67 -6.91
N GLN A 125 -15.90 16.28 -7.64
CA GLN A 125 -16.17 16.86 -8.95
C GLN A 125 -16.59 15.78 -9.94
N ASN A 126 -15.88 14.64 -10.02
CA ASN A 126 -16.19 13.56 -10.96
C ASN A 126 -17.55 12.92 -10.62
N VAL A 127 -17.88 12.78 -9.34
CA VAL A 127 -19.22 12.32 -8.91
C VAL A 127 -20.31 13.33 -9.29
N PHE A 128 -20.03 14.63 -9.16
CA PHE A 128 -20.98 15.68 -9.53
C PHE A 128 -21.23 15.70 -11.04
N GLU A 129 -20.18 15.50 -11.84
CA GLU A 129 -20.29 15.40 -13.29
C GLU A 129 -21.19 14.22 -13.68
N VAL A 130 -20.88 13.00 -13.25
CA VAL A 130 -21.68 11.81 -13.55
C VAL A 130 -23.14 11.95 -13.09
N ALA A 131 -23.40 12.68 -12.00
CA ALA A 131 -24.74 12.85 -11.45
C ALA A 131 -25.58 13.97 -12.10
N PHE A 132 -24.96 15.06 -12.58
CA PHE A 132 -25.68 16.28 -12.98
C PHE A 132 -25.39 16.77 -14.40
N LEU A 133 -24.21 16.46 -14.96
CA LEU A 133 -23.81 16.90 -16.30
C LEU A 133 -23.71 15.65 -17.18
N GLN A 134 -24.51 15.58 -18.24
CA GLN A 134 -24.32 14.54 -19.26
C GLN A 134 -22.85 14.51 -19.73
N PRO A 135 -22.29 13.33 -20.09
CA PRO A 135 -20.84 13.03 -20.19
C PRO A 135 -20.06 13.77 -21.30
N ASN A 136 -20.55 14.90 -21.80
CA ASN A 136 -19.97 15.64 -22.93
C ASN A 136 -19.03 16.80 -22.52
N LEU A 137 -18.71 16.99 -21.24
CA LEU A 137 -17.71 18.00 -20.82
C LEU A 137 -16.37 17.33 -20.49
N SER A 138 -15.68 16.87 -21.53
CA SER A 138 -14.31 16.32 -21.58
C SER A 138 -13.20 17.31 -21.14
N SER A 139 -13.49 18.28 -20.27
CA SER A 139 -12.54 19.32 -19.84
C SER A 139 -11.76 18.95 -18.57
N ILE A 140 -11.99 17.77 -17.98
CA ILE A 140 -11.56 17.43 -16.61
C ILE A 140 -10.54 16.28 -16.54
N ASP A 141 -10.33 15.49 -17.60
CA ASP A 141 -9.32 14.41 -17.67
C ASP A 141 -7.90 14.88 -17.25
N GLY A 142 -7.59 16.16 -17.47
CA GLY A 142 -6.31 16.74 -17.07
C GLY A 142 -6.12 16.79 -15.55
N LEU A 143 -7.16 17.02 -14.75
CA LEU A 143 -7.04 17.11 -13.29
C LEU A 143 -6.84 15.75 -12.62
N ASP A 144 -7.51 14.71 -13.13
CA ASP A 144 -7.36 13.33 -12.66
C ASP A 144 -5.91 12.87 -12.87
N ASN A 145 -5.39 13.04 -14.08
CA ASN A 145 -4.01 12.70 -14.42
C ASN A 145 -2.98 13.48 -13.60
N ILE A 146 -3.19 14.80 -13.40
CA ILE A 146 -2.29 15.61 -12.57
C ILE A 146 -2.31 15.14 -11.11
N MET A 147 -3.50 14.88 -10.56
CA MET A 147 -3.64 14.43 -9.19
C MET A 147 -3.00 13.05 -8.99
N GLU A 148 -3.19 12.15 -9.95
CA GLU A 148 -2.57 10.85 -9.97
C GLU A 148 -1.04 10.96 -10.00
N ASP A 149 -0.45 11.57 -11.03
CA ASP A 149 1.01 11.69 -11.17
C ASP A 149 1.66 12.38 -9.95
N LEU A 150 1.03 13.45 -9.46
CA LEU A 150 1.51 14.17 -8.28
C LEU A 150 1.46 13.28 -7.03
N SER A 151 0.37 12.53 -6.85
CA SER A 151 0.21 11.60 -5.72
C SER A 151 1.24 10.49 -5.75
N LEU A 152 1.45 9.88 -6.92
CA LEU A 152 2.37 8.77 -7.12
C LEU A 152 3.82 9.16 -6.84
N ARG A 153 4.28 10.26 -7.45
CA ARG A 153 5.64 10.78 -7.25
C ARG A 153 5.87 11.14 -5.79
N PHE A 154 4.89 11.79 -5.17
CA PHE A 154 4.99 12.21 -3.78
C PHE A 154 5.05 11.02 -2.83
N ILE A 155 4.17 10.02 -3.00
CA ILE A 155 4.15 8.76 -2.24
C ILE A 155 5.49 8.03 -2.33
N SER A 156 5.99 7.85 -3.56
CA SER A 156 7.23 7.13 -3.83
C SER A 156 8.42 7.86 -3.19
N GLY A 157 8.59 9.15 -3.50
CA GLY A 157 9.68 9.97 -2.98
C GLY A 157 9.69 10.04 -1.45
N PHE A 158 8.52 10.26 -0.85
CA PHE A 158 8.38 10.39 0.60
C PHE A 158 8.77 9.11 1.35
N ARG A 159 8.35 7.95 0.86
CA ARG A 159 8.66 6.67 1.50
C ARG A 159 10.15 6.35 1.46
N PHE A 160 10.83 6.64 0.35
CA PHE A 160 12.29 6.50 0.28
C PHE A 160 13.02 7.53 1.13
N LEU A 161 12.46 8.73 1.28
CA LEU A 161 13.04 9.77 2.13
C LEU A 161 13.05 9.33 3.59
N ILE A 162 11.93 8.83 4.14
CA ILE A 162 11.89 8.28 5.52
C ILE A 162 12.87 7.11 5.68
N LEU A 163 12.90 6.20 4.71
CA LEU A 163 13.73 5.00 4.77
C LEU A 163 15.22 5.35 4.71
N THR A 164 15.59 6.35 3.92
CA THR A 164 16.96 6.88 3.82
C THR A 164 17.36 7.60 5.11
N MET A 165 16.48 8.44 5.67
CA MET A 165 16.75 9.15 6.93
C MET A 165 16.94 8.20 8.11
N SER A 166 16.23 7.06 8.14
CA SER A 166 16.27 6.13 9.27
C SER A 166 17.41 5.10 9.23
N ARG A 167 17.91 4.72 8.05
CA ARG A 167 18.89 3.62 7.91
C ARG A 167 20.08 3.92 6.99
N GLY A 168 20.11 5.10 6.39
CA GLY A 168 21.14 5.51 5.44
C GLY A 168 20.92 4.97 4.02
N LEU A 169 21.37 5.74 3.03
CA LEU A 169 21.15 5.50 1.60
C LEU A 169 21.67 4.12 1.14
N SER A 170 22.88 3.76 1.58
CA SER A 170 23.53 2.48 1.22
C SER A 170 22.75 1.24 1.71
N TYR A 171 22.04 1.35 2.83
CA TYR A 171 21.19 0.26 3.31
C TYR A 171 19.99 0.05 2.39
N VAL A 172 19.36 1.14 1.94
CA VAL A 172 18.19 1.09 1.08
C VAL A 172 18.51 0.42 -0.24
N PHE A 173 19.57 0.87 -0.92
CA PHE A 173 19.99 0.29 -2.21
C PHE A 173 20.43 -1.18 -2.13
N ARG A 174 20.94 -1.63 -0.98
CA ARG A 174 21.41 -3.03 -0.84
C ARG A 174 20.31 -3.99 -0.41
N ARG A 175 19.41 -3.57 0.48
CA ARG A 175 18.45 -4.48 1.14
C ARG A 175 17.00 -4.32 0.68
N LYS A 176 16.66 -3.21 0.00
CA LYS A 176 15.28 -2.85 -0.37
C LYS A 176 15.08 -2.69 -1.88
N LYS A 177 15.92 -3.33 -2.70
CA LYS A 177 15.86 -3.31 -4.17
C LYS A 177 14.48 -3.66 -4.74
N ALA A 178 13.83 -4.69 -4.20
CA ALA A 178 12.50 -5.09 -4.66
C ALA A 178 11.43 -4.03 -4.33
N GLU A 179 11.54 -3.34 -3.20
CA GLU A 179 10.62 -2.25 -2.84
C GLU A 179 10.86 -1.03 -3.74
N MET A 180 12.12 -0.67 -4.00
CA MET A 180 12.49 0.36 -4.99
C MET A 180 11.95 0.05 -6.37
N LEU A 181 12.09 -1.20 -6.84
CA LEU A 181 11.61 -1.60 -8.15
C LEU A 181 10.08 -1.46 -8.26
N MET A 182 9.32 -1.91 -7.26
CA MET A 182 7.86 -1.84 -7.32
C MET A 182 7.35 -0.39 -7.27
N TYR A 183 7.98 0.47 -6.47
CA TYR A 183 7.64 1.89 -6.44
C TYR A 183 8.07 2.64 -7.70
N LEU A 184 9.16 2.21 -8.34
CA LEU A 184 9.55 2.74 -9.65
C LEU A 184 8.52 2.33 -10.70
N LEU A 185 8.13 1.05 -10.73
CA LEU A 185 7.10 0.52 -11.62
C LEU A 185 5.76 1.25 -11.45
N PHE A 186 5.44 1.63 -10.22
CA PHE A 186 4.25 2.39 -9.86
C PHE A 186 4.29 3.84 -10.36
N VAL A 187 5.45 4.50 -10.26
CA VAL A 187 5.63 5.87 -10.79
C VAL A 187 5.67 5.87 -12.31
N THR A 188 6.24 4.83 -12.93
CA THR A 188 6.37 4.73 -14.38
C THR A 188 5.25 3.93 -15.03
N HIS A 189 4.09 3.82 -14.39
CA HIS A 189 3.07 2.87 -14.80
C HIS A 189 2.41 3.26 -16.14
N GLU A 190 2.37 4.55 -16.50
CA GLU A 190 1.80 5.07 -17.76
C GLU A 190 2.73 4.90 -18.97
N TYR A 191 4.03 5.18 -18.80
CA TYR A 191 5.03 5.15 -19.88
C TYR A 191 5.03 3.89 -20.78
N PRO A 192 4.93 2.65 -20.25
CA PRO A 192 4.90 1.47 -21.10
C PRO A 192 3.65 1.45 -21.99
N PHE A 193 2.50 1.95 -21.51
CA PHE A 193 1.26 1.97 -22.28
C PHE A 193 1.26 3.07 -23.33
N VAL A 194 1.84 4.24 -23.04
CA VAL A 194 2.06 5.29 -24.04
C VAL A 194 2.92 4.78 -25.21
N LEU A 195 4.00 4.05 -24.92
CA LEU A 195 4.86 3.45 -25.95
C LEU A 195 4.14 2.34 -26.74
N LEU A 196 3.29 1.56 -26.07
CA LEU A 196 2.47 0.53 -26.71
C LEU A 196 1.42 1.14 -27.63
N GLU A 197 0.79 2.25 -27.23
CA GLU A 197 -0.20 2.97 -28.01
C GLU A 197 0.43 3.60 -29.26
N GLU A 198 1.62 4.20 -29.14
CA GLU A 198 2.36 4.74 -30.28
C GLU A 198 2.70 3.65 -31.32
N HIS A 199 3.00 2.43 -30.86
CA HIS A 199 3.32 1.31 -31.75
C HIS A 199 2.12 0.51 -32.28
N SER A 200 1.03 0.43 -31.52
CA SER A 200 -0.14 -0.40 -31.86
C SER A 200 -1.34 0.38 -32.39
N SER A 201 -1.37 1.70 -32.24
CA SER A 201 -2.48 2.59 -32.62
C SER A 201 -3.85 2.23 -32.00
N VAL A 202 -3.83 1.53 -30.87
CA VAL A 202 -5.00 1.01 -30.14
C VAL A 202 -4.96 1.51 -28.70
N SER A 203 -6.12 1.81 -28.11
CA SER A 203 -6.21 2.28 -26.73
C SER A 203 -5.98 1.14 -25.72
N TRP A 204 -5.04 1.35 -24.78
CA TRP A 204 -4.69 0.40 -23.72
C TRP A 204 -5.19 0.79 -22.33
N GLU A 205 -6.04 1.81 -22.26
CA GLU A 205 -6.54 2.47 -21.05
C GLU A 205 -7.07 1.48 -19.99
N GLY A 206 -7.91 0.51 -20.39
CA GLY A 206 -8.41 -0.50 -19.45
C GLY A 206 -7.33 -1.42 -18.86
N THR A 207 -6.26 -1.69 -19.62
CA THR A 207 -5.12 -2.48 -19.15
C THR A 207 -4.19 -1.64 -18.27
N GLN A 208 -4.02 -0.36 -18.60
CA GLN A 208 -3.29 0.62 -17.80
C GLN A 208 -3.94 0.78 -16.42
N ALA A 209 -5.25 1.00 -16.36
CA ALA A 209 -6.01 1.14 -15.12
C ALA A 209 -5.93 -0.14 -14.25
N LEU A 210 -5.94 -1.33 -14.87
CA LEU A 210 -5.69 -2.59 -14.17
C LEU A 210 -4.27 -2.65 -13.60
N TRP A 211 -3.27 -2.25 -14.39
CA TRP A 211 -1.87 -2.27 -14.00
C TRP A 211 -1.58 -1.32 -12.84
N ASN A 212 -2.15 -0.11 -12.85
CA ASN A 212 -2.05 0.83 -11.75
C ASN A 212 -2.56 0.21 -10.44
N ARG A 213 -3.76 -0.39 -10.45
CA ARG A 213 -4.32 -1.03 -9.26
C ARG A 213 -3.54 -2.26 -8.80
N LEU A 214 -2.97 -3.03 -9.74
CA LEU A 214 -2.09 -4.15 -9.40
C LEU A 214 -0.81 -3.67 -8.70
N THR A 215 -0.20 -2.59 -9.18
CA THR A 215 1.00 -2.01 -8.56
C THR A 215 0.72 -1.40 -7.19
N ILE A 216 -0.44 -0.76 -7.00
CA ILE A 216 -0.94 -0.35 -5.67
C ILE A 216 -1.04 -1.56 -4.73
N ALA A 217 -1.73 -2.62 -5.16
CA ALA A 217 -1.94 -3.82 -4.36
C ALA A 217 -0.61 -4.49 -3.97
N MET A 218 0.35 -4.53 -4.89
CA MET A 218 1.70 -5.05 -4.63
C MET A 218 2.48 -4.19 -3.63
N CYS A 219 2.42 -2.85 -3.76
CA CYS A 219 3.05 -1.92 -2.82
C CYS A 219 2.50 -2.09 -1.39
N ILE A 220 1.18 -2.27 -1.28
CA ILE A 220 0.51 -2.57 -0.01
C ILE A 220 0.94 -3.96 0.49
N GLY A 221 0.95 -4.98 -0.38
CA GLY A 221 1.40 -6.35 -0.05
C GLY A 221 2.82 -6.41 0.51
N LEU A 222 3.75 -5.63 -0.04
CA LEU A 222 5.11 -5.51 0.50
C LEU A 222 5.12 -4.90 1.91
N THR A 223 4.27 -3.90 2.14
CA THR A 223 4.11 -3.25 3.45
C THR A 223 3.55 -4.24 4.48
N ILE A 224 2.57 -5.06 4.07
CA ILE A 224 1.97 -6.13 4.89
C ILE A 224 3.03 -7.16 5.26
N LYS A 225 3.78 -7.67 4.28
CA LYS A 225 4.83 -8.67 4.49
C LYS A 225 5.86 -8.20 5.52
N ASP A 226 6.23 -6.93 5.47
CA ASP A 226 7.15 -6.33 6.42
C ASP A 226 6.57 -6.23 7.84
N LYS A 227 5.27 -5.94 7.99
CA LYS A 227 4.59 -5.96 9.30
C LYS A 227 4.52 -7.37 9.88
N PHE A 228 4.14 -8.36 9.07
CA PHE A 228 4.08 -9.76 9.50
C PHE A 228 5.46 -10.31 9.88
N ARG A 229 6.50 -9.99 9.10
CA ARG A 229 7.87 -10.40 9.43
C ARG A 229 8.34 -9.81 10.76
N LYS A 230 7.96 -8.56 11.08
CA LYS A 230 8.24 -7.94 12.38
C LYS A 230 7.48 -8.62 13.52
N LEU A 231 6.19 -8.91 13.35
CA LEU A 231 5.40 -9.64 14.35
C LEU A 231 5.99 -11.03 14.63
N SER A 232 6.30 -11.80 13.59
CA SER A 232 6.91 -13.12 13.70
C SER A 232 8.27 -13.07 14.40
N SER A 233 9.11 -12.08 14.07
CA SER A 233 10.41 -11.90 14.73
C SER A 233 10.29 -11.53 16.21
N ASN A 234 9.29 -10.73 16.59
CA ASN A 234 9.02 -10.37 17.98
C ASN A 234 8.46 -11.57 18.75
N MET A 235 7.56 -12.36 18.14
CA MET A 235 7.04 -13.58 18.73
C MET A 235 8.13 -14.63 18.94
N SER A 236 9.08 -14.74 18.00
CA SER A 236 10.26 -15.60 18.14
C SER A 236 11.22 -15.12 19.25
N LYS A 237 11.35 -13.80 19.46
CA LYS A 237 12.13 -13.24 20.57
C LYS A 237 11.44 -13.46 21.92
N VAL A 238 10.12 -13.31 22.00
CA VAL A 238 9.34 -13.60 23.21
C VAL A 238 9.40 -15.09 23.55
N SER A 239 9.31 -15.98 22.56
CA SER A 239 9.50 -17.42 22.76
C SER A 239 10.92 -17.75 23.26
N LYS A 240 11.96 -17.13 22.68
CA LYS A 240 13.35 -17.29 23.16
C LYS A 240 13.57 -16.74 24.58
N MET A 241 12.89 -15.64 24.92
CA MET A 241 12.95 -15.05 26.26
C MET A 241 12.20 -15.93 27.28
N ASN A 242 11.11 -16.58 26.90
CA ASN A 242 10.42 -17.55 27.75
C ASN A 242 11.18 -18.88 27.88
N THR A 243 11.91 -19.36 26.87
CA THR A 243 12.80 -20.53 27.03
C THR A 243 14.01 -20.22 27.92
N ASN A 244 14.51 -18.97 27.91
CA ASN A 244 15.59 -18.57 28.81
C ASN A 244 15.09 -18.26 30.23
N ALA A 245 13.83 -17.81 30.39
CA ALA A 245 13.19 -17.63 31.70
C ALA A 245 12.67 -18.96 32.29
N SER A 246 12.46 -19.99 31.47
CA SER A 246 12.12 -21.35 31.91
C SER A 246 13.35 -22.21 32.22
N ARG A 247 14.58 -21.70 32.02
CA ARG A 247 15.77 -22.19 32.74
C ARG A 247 15.79 -21.52 34.12
N GLY A 248 14.84 -21.96 34.95
CA GLY A 248 14.88 -21.76 36.39
C GLY A 248 16.07 -22.53 37.02
N PRO A 249 16.45 -22.19 38.26
CA PRO A 249 17.76 -22.47 38.84
C PRO A 249 17.86 -23.89 39.41
N ASP A 250 17.92 -24.93 38.58
CA ASP A 250 18.10 -26.32 39.03
C ASP A 250 19.50 -26.90 38.75
N GLU A 251 20.53 -26.05 38.75
CA GLU A 251 21.93 -26.52 38.59
C GLU A 251 22.91 -25.89 39.59
N VAL A 252 22.43 -25.59 40.80
CA VAL A 252 23.28 -25.06 41.91
C VAL A 252 23.45 -26.05 43.07
N SER A 253 22.76 -27.20 43.12
CA SER A 253 22.82 -28.08 44.30
C SER A 253 23.70 -29.34 44.18
N VAL A 254 24.23 -29.69 42.99
CA VAL A 254 25.03 -30.92 42.83
C VAL A 254 26.55 -30.65 42.82
N ALA A 255 27.01 -29.49 42.35
CA ALA A 255 28.44 -29.15 42.31
C ALA A 255 29.06 -28.84 43.68
N THR A 256 28.24 -28.44 44.66
CA THR A 256 28.70 -28.07 46.01
C THR A 256 28.94 -29.29 46.90
N SER A 257 28.31 -30.42 46.60
CA SER A 257 28.49 -31.68 47.35
C SER A 257 29.82 -32.38 46.98
N GLU A 258 30.16 -32.48 45.70
CA GLU A 258 31.42 -33.11 45.28
C GLU A 258 32.66 -32.29 45.68
N ALA A 259 32.57 -30.95 45.68
CA ALA A 259 33.68 -30.09 46.11
C ALA A 259 33.91 -30.15 47.64
N ALA A 260 32.84 -30.25 48.43
CA ALA A 260 32.93 -30.38 49.89
C ALA A 260 33.46 -31.76 50.33
N ILE A 261 33.06 -32.83 49.63
CA ILE A 261 33.55 -34.20 49.90
C ILE A 261 35.03 -34.34 49.51
N LYS A 262 35.49 -33.68 48.43
CA LYS A 262 36.91 -33.69 48.03
C LYS A 262 37.80 -32.90 48.99
N ALA A 263 37.28 -31.82 49.59
CA ALA A 263 38.01 -31.01 50.57
C ALA A 263 38.16 -31.71 51.94
N ALA A 264 37.16 -32.47 52.38
CA ALA A 264 37.22 -33.23 53.64
C ALA A 264 38.24 -34.40 53.59
N SER A 265 38.47 -35.01 52.42
CA SER A 265 39.43 -36.12 52.27
C SER A 265 40.91 -35.71 52.31
N ARG A 266 41.23 -34.41 52.24
CA ARG A 266 42.62 -33.90 52.24
C ARG A 266 43.19 -33.60 53.62
N HIS A 267 42.37 -33.60 54.67
CA HIS A 267 42.81 -33.27 56.04
C HIS A 267 42.97 -34.47 56.98
N THR A 268 42.90 -35.70 56.47
CA THR A 268 43.10 -36.92 57.28
C THR A 268 44.17 -37.82 56.65
N LYS A 269 45.41 -37.32 56.61
CA LYS A 269 46.62 -38.13 56.58
C LYS A 269 47.65 -37.48 57.50
N ILE A 270 47.66 -37.95 58.75
CA ILE A 270 48.84 -37.98 59.61
C ILE A 270 49.51 -39.31 59.32
#